data_AF-A0A3D5JQY0-F1
#
_entry.id   AF-A0A3D5JQY0-F1
#
_cell.length_a   1.000
_cell.length_b   1.000
_cell.length_c   1.000
_cell.angle_alpha   90.00
_cell.angle_beta   90.00
_cell.angle_gamma   90.00
#
_symmetry.space_group_name_H-M   'P 1'
#
loop_
_entity.id
_entity.type
_entity.pdbx_description
1 polymer ?
#
loop_
_entity_poly.entity_id
_entity_poly.type
_entity_poly.pdbx_seq_one_letter_code
_entity_poly.pdbx_strand_id
1 'polypeptide(L)' 'VRSGQRVEAGQRIGLSGNTGYSTAPHLHFVVQANRGMQLRSVPVRIVAPQGELHFAREDGAATGPGAP' A
#
# COMPACT_ATOMS: atom_id res chain seq x y z
N VAL A 1 -0.64 18.75 -7.09
CA VAL A 1 -2.02 18.75 -6.51
C VAL A 1 -2.06 19.66 -5.30
N ARG A 2 -3.24 20.05 -4.82
CA ARG A 2 -3.44 20.84 -3.59
C ARG A 2 -4.67 20.39 -2.81
N SER A 3 -4.76 20.72 -1.52
CA SER A 3 -5.92 20.41 -0.67
C SER A 3 -7.23 20.94 -1.28
N GLY A 4 -8.28 20.13 -1.25
CA GLY A 4 -9.58 20.45 -1.85
C GLY A 4 -9.66 20.29 -3.38
N GLN A 5 -8.55 20.02 -4.07
CA GLN A 5 -8.56 19.76 -5.51
C GLN A 5 -9.22 18.40 -5.81
N ARG A 6 -10.24 18.40 -6.68
CA ARG A 6 -10.80 17.17 -7.27
C ARG A 6 -9.81 16.59 -8.27
N VAL A 7 -9.62 15.27 -8.24
CA VAL A 7 -8.75 14.54 -9.17
C VAL A 7 -9.52 13.42 -9.86
N GLU A 8 -9.05 13.01 -11.03
CA GLU A 8 -9.64 11.94 -11.83
C GLU A 8 -8.77 10.68 -11.82
N ALA A 9 -9.36 9.53 -12.15
CA ALA A 9 -8.62 8.28 -12.28
C ALA A 9 -7.55 8.42 -13.38
N GLY A 10 -6.33 7.98 -13.09
CA GLY A 10 -5.18 8.11 -14.00
C GLY A 10 -4.47 9.47 -13.96
N GLN A 11 -5.02 10.46 -13.25
CA GLN A 11 -4.35 11.75 -13.10
C GLN A 11 -3.07 11.61 -12.26
N ARG A 12 -1.95 12.12 -12.77
CA ARG A 12 -0.69 12.17 -12.01
C ARG A 12 -0.81 13.15 -10.84
N ILE A 13 -0.71 12.64 -9.62
CA ILE A 13 -0.81 13.45 -8.40
C ILE A 13 0.53 13.72 -7.71
N GLY A 14 1.60 13.02 -8.10
CA GLY A 14 2.91 13.17 -7.48
C GLY A 14 3.99 12.30 -8.10
N LEU A 15 5.08 12.15 -7.36
CA LEU A 15 6.24 11.32 -7.66
C LEU A 15 6.50 10.40 -6.45
N SER A 16 6.98 9.18 -6.71
CA SER A 16 7.54 8.33 -5.65
C SER A 16 8.79 8.99 -5.05
N GLY A 17 9.18 8.58 -3.85
CA GLY A 17 10.31 9.20 -3.15
C GLY A 17 10.90 8.32 -2.06
N ASN A 18 11.67 8.95 -1.19
CA ASN A 18 12.34 8.30 -0.05
C ASN A 18 12.35 9.20 1.20
N THR A 19 11.31 9.98 1.41
CA THR A 19 11.19 10.91 2.55
C THR A 19 10.40 10.29 3.70
N GLY A 20 10.68 10.69 4.95
CA GLY A 20 10.01 10.16 6.14
C GLY A 20 10.67 8.90 6.68
N TYR A 21 9.91 8.03 7.35
CA TYR A 21 10.40 6.74 7.86
C TYR A 21 10.41 5.71 6.72
N SER A 22 11.55 5.59 6.05
CA SER A 22 11.74 4.74 4.86
C SER A 22 13.14 4.13 4.84
N THR A 23 13.27 2.89 4.36
CA THR A 23 14.56 2.20 4.20
C THR A 23 15.14 2.34 2.78
N ALA A 24 14.28 2.52 1.78
CA ALA A 24 14.66 2.67 0.36
C ALA A 24 13.55 3.36 -0.46
N PRO A 25 13.83 3.89 -1.66
CA PRO A 25 12.82 4.55 -2.49
C PRO A 25 11.66 3.61 -2.86
N HIS A 26 10.44 3.96 -2.46
CA HIS A 26 9.23 3.20 -2.77
C HIS A 26 7.98 4.10 -2.73
N LEU A 27 6.84 3.55 -3.15
CA LEU A 27 5.53 4.18 -2.99
C LEU A 27 4.75 3.43 -1.90
N HIS A 28 4.49 4.09 -0.78
CA HIS A 28 3.53 3.59 0.20
C HIS A 28 2.10 3.89 -0.29
N PHE A 29 1.32 2.86 -0.58
CA PHE A 29 -0.07 2.99 -1.03
C PHE A 29 -1.03 2.26 -0.08
N VAL A 30 -2.12 2.93 0.31
CA VAL A 30 -3.14 2.38 1.19
C VAL A 30 -4.53 2.85 0.73
N VAL A 31 -5.53 1.98 0.86
CA VAL A 31 -6.94 2.36 0.77
C VAL A 31 -7.56 2.24 2.14
N GLN A 32 -8.20 3.31 2.60
CA GLN A 32 -8.85 3.37 3.89
C GLN A 32 -10.30 3.81 3.74
N ALA A 33 -11.19 3.17 4.47
CA ALA A 33 -12.58 3.57 4.59
C ALA A 33 -12.78 4.33 5.91
N ASN A 34 -13.53 5.44 5.87
CA ASN A 34 -14.01 6.08 7.08
C ASN A 34 -15.15 5.21 7.67
N ARG A 35 -14.93 4.65 8.86
CA ARG A 35 -15.85 3.80 9.62
C ARG A 35 -16.08 4.45 10.98
N GLY A 36 -17.10 5.29 11.08
CA GLY A 36 -17.45 5.99 12.33
C GLY A 36 -16.36 6.96 12.79
N MET A 37 -15.92 7.86 11.92
CA MET A 37 -14.84 8.85 12.17
C MET A 37 -13.44 8.23 12.38
N GLN A 38 -13.27 6.95 12.07
CA GLN A 38 -11.98 6.26 12.10
C GLN A 38 -11.60 5.78 10.69
N LEU A 39 -10.36 6.03 10.27
CA LEU A 39 -9.82 5.46 9.04
C LEU A 39 -9.41 4.02 9.30
N ARG A 40 -10.02 3.08 8.59
CA ARG A 40 -9.69 1.66 8.65
C ARG A 40 -9.16 1.19 7.31
N SER A 41 -7.98 0.58 7.30
CA SER A 41 -7.41 -0.03 6.10
C SER A 41 -8.29 -1.17 5.61
N VAL A 42 -8.45 -1.27 4.29
CA VAL A 42 -9.22 -2.34 3.65
C VAL A 42 -8.33 -3.13 2.69
N PRO A 43 -8.59 -4.43 2.49
CA PRO A 43 -7.88 -5.21 1.49
C PRO A 43 -8.04 -4.62 0.09
N VAL A 44 -6.94 -4.60 -0.68
CA VAL A 44 -6.92 -4.10 -2.05
C VAL A 44 -6.36 -5.16 -2.99
N ARG A 45 -6.91 -5.20 -4.19
CA ARG A 45 -6.35 -5.93 -5.34
C ARG A 45 -5.87 -4.90 -6.36
N ILE A 46 -4.66 -5.07 -6.85
CA ILE A 46 -4.07 -4.16 -7.84
C ILE A 46 -4.10 -4.88 -9.18
N VAL A 47 -4.90 -4.39 -10.11
CA VAL A 47 -5.00 -4.95 -11.47
C VAL A 47 -4.21 -4.06 -12.41
N ALA A 48 -3.19 -4.62 -13.04
CA ALA A 48 -2.37 -3.97 -14.05
C ALA A 48 -2.65 -4.60 -15.44
N PRO A 49 -2.21 -3.97 -16.55
CA PRO A 49 -2.35 -4.57 -17.88
C PRO A 49 -1.75 -5.98 -18.01
N GLN A 50 -0.77 -6.32 -17.16
CA GLN A 50 -0.11 -7.62 -17.11
C GLN A 50 -0.86 -8.65 -16.24
N GLY A 51 -1.96 -8.27 -15.59
CA GLY A 51 -2.73 -9.12 -14.66
C GLY A 51 -2.83 -8.55 -13.25
N GLU A 52 -3.40 -9.34 -12.33
CA GLU A 52 -3.43 -8.98 -10.91
C GLU A 52 -2.03 -9.07 -10.29
N LEU A 53 -1.64 -8.03 -9.54
CA LEU A 53 -0.39 -8.01 -8.81
C LEU A 53 -0.52 -8.91 -7.58
N HIS A 54 0.14 -10.07 -7.63
CA HIS A 54 0.33 -10.93 -6.48
C HIS A 54 1.63 -10.54 -5.80
N PHE A 55 1.53 -9.87 -4.66
CA PHE A 55 2.69 -9.71 -3.78
C PHE A 55 3.12 -11.09 -3.30
N ALA A 56 4.42 -11.39 -3.33
CA ALA A 56 4.95 -12.57 -2.67
C ALA A 56 4.51 -12.48 -1.20
N ARG A 57 3.57 -13.34 -0.80
CA ARG A 57 3.38 -13.61 0.62
C ARG A 57 4.68 -14.22 1.10
N GLU A 58 5.20 -13.77 2.24
CA GLU A 58 6.25 -14.53 2.93
C GLU A 58 5.66 -15.89 3.32
N ASP A 59 5.74 -16.85 2.41
CA ASP A 59 5.46 -18.25 2.70
C ASP A 59 6.65 -18.79 3.50
N GLY A 60 6.61 -18.55 4.82
CA GLY A 60 7.38 -19.31 5.81
C GLY A 60 8.51 -18.56 6.55
N ALA A 61 8.22 -18.06 7.75
CA ALA A 61 9.17 -18.03 8.88
C ALA A 61 8.46 -17.78 10.22
N ALA A 62 7.53 -18.65 10.57
CA ALA A 62 7.09 -18.84 11.96
C ALA A 62 7.24 -20.32 12.34
N THR A 63 8.47 -20.82 12.30
CA THR A 63 8.90 -22.04 13.00
C THR A 63 10.26 -21.74 13.59
N GLY A 64 10.29 -21.32 14.86
CA GLY A 64 11.52 -21.22 15.63
C GLY A 64 12.03 -22.62 16.00
N PRO A 65 13.34 -22.89 16.02
CA PRO A 65 13.85 -24.12 16.59
C PRO A 65 14.14 -23.87 18.08
N GLY A 66 13.25 -24.34 18.95
CA GLY A 66 13.40 -24.17 20.39
C GLY A 66 12.35 -24.90 21.22
N ALA A 67 12.23 -26.22 21.04
CA ALA A 67 11.83 -27.25 22.03
C ALA A 67 11.58 -28.60 21.32
N PRO A 68 11.83 -29.77 21.93
CA PRO A 68 12.63 -30.09 23.13
C PRO A 68 14.09 -30.43 22.82
#